data_AF-A0A1F4HRH7-F1
#
_entry.id   AF-A0A1F4HRH7-F1
#
_cell.length_a   1.000
_cell.length_b   1.000
_cell.length_c   1.000
_cell.angle_alpha   90.00
_cell.angle_beta   90.00
_cell.angle_gamma   90.00
#
_symmetry.space_group_name_H-M   'P 1'
#
loop_
_entity.id
_entity.type
_entity.pdbx_description
1 polymer ?
#
loop_
_entity_poly.entity_id
_entity_poly.type
_entity_poly.pdbx_seq_one_letter_code
_entity_poly.pdbx_strand_id
1 'polypeptide(L)' 'MSLIEQAVVDPSVGLSSPTASASTGQVVGFDRLGHPITRRGTKTIEQIYAEHIKRFPEPFTEGPMSVDIIRQDRDSR' A
#
# COMPACT_ATOMS: atom_id res chain seq x y z
N MET A 1 -34.22 30.58 15.59
CA MET A 1 -33.35 29.82 16.52
C MET A 1 -32.40 29.00 15.66
N SER A 2 -31.09 29.26 15.77
CA SER A 2 -30.07 29.00 14.74
C SER A 2 -29.10 27.90 15.18
N LEU A 3 -28.72 27.02 14.25
CA LEU A 3 -27.82 25.86 14.39
C LEU A 3 -26.35 26.20 14.72
N ILE A 4 -26.06 27.46 15.06
CA ILE A 4 -24.69 27.98 15.21
C ILE A 4 -24.14 27.78 16.64
N GLU A 5 -25.00 27.53 17.63
CA GLU A 5 -24.57 27.42 19.04
C GLU A 5 -24.01 26.05 19.46
N GLN A 6 -24.12 25.00 18.62
CA GLN A 6 -23.73 23.64 19.01
C GLN A 6 -22.25 23.27 18.82
N ALA A 7 -21.40 24.19 18.34
CA ALA A 7 -19.98 23.90 18.08
C ALA A 7 -19.03 24.21 19.26
N VAL A 8 -19.53 24.63 20.43
CA VAL A 8 -18.69 25.21 21.49
C VAL A 8 -18.34 24.24 22.64
N VAL A 9 -18.95 23.06 22.75
CA VAL A 9 -18.58 22.13 23.84
C VAL A 9 -18.60 20.68 23.35
N ASP A 10 -17.41 20.10 23.18
CA ASP A 10 -17.12 18.75 23.67
C ASP A 10 -15.60 18.48 23.65
N PRO A 11 -14.92 18.59 24.81
CA PRO A 11 -13.56 18.08 24.97
C PRO A 11 -13.57 16.58 25.29
N SER A 12 -13.07 15.81 24.32
CA SER A 12 -12.05 14.76 24.49
C SER A 12 -12.37 13.41 25.19
N VAL A 13 -12.01 12.36 24.44
CA VAL A 13 -11.46 11.03 24.83
C VAL A 13 -12.42 9.87 25.17
N GLY A 14 -12.66 9.03 24.16
CA GLY A 14 -12.13 7.64 24.13
C GLY A 14 -13.03 6.49 24.57
N LEU A 15 -13.36 5.59 23.63
CA LEU A 15 -13.12 4.13 23.69
C LEU A 15 -13.70 3.42 22.43
N SER A 16 -12.82 3.29 21.44
CA SER A 16 -12.58 2.13 20.55
C SER A 16 -13.76 1.23 20.11
N SER A 17 -14.09 1.33 18.82
CA SER A 17 -14.61 0.23 18.00
C SER A 17 -13.60 -0.06 16.87
N PRO A 18 -13.20 -1.32 16.59
CA PRO A 18 -12.23 -1.63 15.54
C PRO A 18 -12.95 -1.68 14.20
N THR A 19 -13.51 -0.55 13.76
CA THR A 19 -13.82 -0.40 12.34
C THR A 19 -12.50 -0.32 11.62
N ALA A 20 -12.21 -1.37 10.85
CA ALA A 20 -11.07 -1.48 9.95
C ALA A 20 -10.67 -0.11 9.43
N SER A 21 -9.60 0.44 10.02
CA SER A 21 -8.96 1.64 9.50
C SER A 21 -8.41 1.19 8.16
N ALA A 22 -9.19 1.43 7.11
CA ALA A 22 -8.65 1.50 5.77
C ALA A 22 -7.52 2.51 5.90
N SER A 23 -6.29 2.03 5.98
CA SER A 23 -5.12 2.85 6.21
C SER A 23 -5.00 3.76 4.99
N THR A 24 -5.61 4.93 5.06
CA THR A 24 -5.46 5.99 4.08
C THR A 24 -4.00 6.38 4.18
N GLY A 25 -3.17 5.71 3.37
CA GLY A 25 -1.73 5.84 3.44
C GLY A 25 -1.34 7.31 3.35
N GLN A 26 -0.31 7.69 4.09
CA GLN A 26 0.19 9.06 4.05
C GLN A 26 0.67 9.37 2.62
N VAL A 27 0.17 10.46 2.02
CA VAL A 27 0.69 10.94 0.74
C VAL A 27 2.10 11.48 0.97
N VAL A 28 3.10 10.87 0.34
CA VAL A 28 4.52 11.25 0.45
C VAL A 28 5.02 12.05 -0.75
N GLY A 29 4.18 12.19 -1.78
CA GLY A 29 4.48 12.96 -2.98
C GLY A 29 3.47 12.71 -4.07
N PHE A 30 3.73 13.30 -5.24
CA PHE A 30 2.99 13.06 -6.46
C PHE A 30 3.95 12.55 -7.53
N ASP A 31 3.50 11.63 -8.38
CA ASP A 31 4.28 11.16 -9.52
C ASP A 31 4.34 12.22 -10.64
N ARG A 32 4.99 11.88 -11.76
CA ARG A 32 5.15 12.80 -12.91
C ARG A 32 3.83 13.10 -13.63
N LEU A 33 2.78 12.30 -13.40
CA LEU A 33 1.45 12.44 -13.97
C LEU A 33 0.46 13.09 -12.99
N GLY A 34 0.90 13.43 -11.78
CA GLY A 34 0.09 14.05 -10.74
C GLY A 34 -0.69 13.07 -9.84
N HIS A 35 -0.38 11.78 -9.88
CA HIS A 35 -1.01 10.79 -8.99
C HIS A 35 -0.33 10.76 -7.61
N PRO A 36 -1.10 10.67 -6.51
CA PRO A 36 -0.55 10.66 -5.16
C PRO A 36 0.18 9.34 -4.86
N ILE A 37 1.43 9.43 -4.42
CA ILE A 37 2.22 8.32 -3.91
C ILE A 37 1.87 8.12 -2.44
N THR A 38 1.28 6.97 -2.08
CA THR A 38 0.80 6.71 -0.71
C THR A 38 1.69 5.71 0.02
N ARG A 39 2.15 6.07 1.22
CA ARG A 39 2.89 5.19 2.14
C ARG A 39 1.93 4.59 3.16
N ARG A 40 1.83 3.25 3.19
CA ARG A 40 0.96 2.49 4.11
C ARG A 40 1.73 1.83 5.27
N GLY A 41 2.66 2.57 5.88
CA GLY A 41 3.47 2.10 7.02
C GLY A 41 4.79 1.42 6.61
N THR A 42 5.28 0.52 7.47
CA THR A 42 6.49 -0.31 7.26
C THR A 42 6.17 -1.76 7.57
N LYS A 43 6.72 -2.69 6.79
CA LYS A 43 6.64 -4.14 7.04
C LYS A 43 8.04 -4.68 7.31
N THR A 44 8.13 -5.68 8.18
CA THR A 44 9.38 -6.42 8.37
C THR A 44 9.60 -7.40 7.21
N ILE A 45 10.86 -7.83 7.00
CA ILE A 45 11.20 -8.80 5.96
C ILE A 45 10.46 -10.13 6.21
N GLU A 46 10.34 -10.55 7.46
CA GLU A 46 9.63 -11.76 7.86
C GLU A 46 8.13 -11.68 7.55
N GLN A 47 7.50 -10.52 7.79
CA GLN A 47 6.10 -10.30 7.42
C GLN A 47 5.91 -10.37 5.91
N ILE A 48 6.80 -9.75 5.14
CA ILE A 48 6.77 -9.80 3.67
C ILE A 48 6.92 -11.25 3.20
N TYR A 49 7.87 -12.00 3.76
CA TYR A 49 8.09 -13.40 3.43
C TYR A 49 6.86 -14.26 3.72
N ALA A 50 6.27 -14.12 4.91
CA ALA A 50 5.07 -14.86 5.29
C ALA A 50 3.86 -14.52 4.40
N GLU A 51 3.69 -13.24 4.04
CA GLU A 51 2.66 -12.83 3.08
C GLU A 51 2.92 -13.39 1.67
N HIS A 52 4.18 -13.40 1.24
CA HIS A 52 4.56 -13.88 -0.08
C HIS A 52 4.32 -15.38 -0.22
N ILE A 53 4.72 -16.19 0.76
CA ILE A 53 4.44 -17.64 0.79
C ILE A 53 2.93 -17.92 0.83
N LYS A 54 2.14 -17.10 1.55
CA LYS A 54 0.68 -17.25 1.55
C LYS A 54 0.05 -16.92 0.21
N ARG A 55 0.57 -15.89 -0.49
CA ARG A 55 0.01 -15.39 -1.75
C ARG A 55 0.44 -16.22 -2.95
N PHE A 56 1.68 -16.72 -2.92
CA PHE A 56 2.29 -17.53 -3.96
C PHE A 56 2.88 -18.78 -3.31
N PRO A 57 2.03 -19.80 -3.04
CA PRO A 57 2.46 -21.02 -2.36
C PRO A 57 3.45 -21.83 -3.20
N GLU A 58 3.29 -21.77 -4.52
CA GLU A 58 4.15 -22.43 -5.48
C GLU A 58 4.97 -21.39 -6.26
N PRO A 59 6.25 -21.67 -6.52
CA PRO A 59 7.07 -20.79 -7.34
C PRO A 59 6.53 -20.73 -8.77
N PHE A 60 6.53 -19.54 -9.36
CA PHE A 60 6.18 -19.38 -10.78
C PHE A 60 7.26 -20.03 -11.64
N THR A 61 6.89 -21.13 -12.31
CA THR A 61 7.74 -21.82 -13.29
C THR A 61 7.39 -21.46 -14.72
N GLU A 62 6.27 -20.78 -14.94
CA GLU A 62 5.78 -20.41 -16.26
C GLU A 62 6.25 -18.99 -16.62
N GLY A 63 7.17 -18.91 -17.58
CA GLY A 63 7.66 -17.66 -18.13
C GLY A 63 9.08 -17.79 -18.68
N PRO A 64 9.48 -16.92 -19.62
CA PRO A 64 10.87 -16.86 -20.05
C PRO A 64 11.74 -16.47 -18.86
N MET A 65 12.89 -17.13 -18.73
CA MET A 65 13.86 -16.72 -17.71
C MET A 65 14.30 -15.29 -17.99
N SER A 66 14.63 -14.54 -16.95
CA SER A 66 15.19 -13.19 -17.10
C SER A 66 16.39 -13.17 -18.04
N VAL A 67 17.19 -14.24 -18.03
CA VAL A 67 18.31 -14.45 -18.96
C VAL A 67 17.86 -14.53 -20.42
N ASP A 68 16.75 -15.22 -20.70
CA ASP A 68 16.25 -15.38 -22.06
C ASP A 68 15.69 -14.06 -22.59
N ILE A 69 15.00 -13.29 -21.74
CA ILE A 69 14.53 -11.93 -22.07
C ILE A 69 15.70 -11.02 -22.44
N ILE A 70 16.78 -11.03 -21.64
CA ILE A 70 17.98 -10.21 -21.88
C ILE A 70 18.69 -10.62 -23.17
N ARG A 71 18.80 -11.93 -23.43
CA ARG A 71 19.39 -12.45 -24.68
C ARG A 71 18.59 -12.00 -25.89
N GLN A 72 17.27 -12.15 -25.85
CA GLN A 72 16.39 -11.74 -26.93
C GLN A 72 16.52 -10.23 -27.25
N ASP A 73 16.58 -9.36 -26.24
CA ASP A 73 16.77 -7.92 -26.44
C ASP A 73 18.13 -7.60 -27.07
N ARG A 74 19.20 -8.28 -26.62
CA ARG A 74 20.54 -8.08 -27.18
C ARG A 74 20.63 -8.54 -28.63
N ASP A 75 20.07 -9.70 -28.93
CA ASP A 75 20.16 -10.31 -30.26
C ASP A 75 19.21 -9.62 -31.28
N SER A 76 18.29 -8.77 -30.82
CA SER A 76 17.38 -7.96 -31.66
C SER A 76 17.96 -6.61 -32.08
N ARG A 77 19.18 -6.26 -31.64
CA ARG A 77 19.89 -5.00 -31.93
C ARG A 77 20.93 -5.21 -33.03
#